data_AF-A0A3B4WC15-F1
#
_entry.id   AF-A0A3B4WC15-F1
#
_cell.length_a   1.000
_cell.length_b   1.000
_cell.length_c   1.000
_cell.angle_alpha   90.00
_cell.angle_beta   90.00
_cell.angle_gamma   90.00
#
_symmetry.space_group_name_H-M   'P 1'
#
loop_
_entity.id
_entity.type
_entity.pdbx_description
1 polymer ?
#
loop_
_entity_poly.entity_id
_entity_poly.type
_entity_poly.pdbx_seq_one_letter_code
_entity_poly.pdbx_strand_id
1 'polypeptide(L)'
;MYCLTILPYLLPSLSAQDMIVKNMSFKVGQTLTVVGVPKPDASNFSLNIGSDEQEITFHMNPRFNAHGDENAVVCNSYQGGNWCEEHREGGFPFQQGEEFKVK
;
A
#
# COMPACT_ATOMS: atom_id res chain seq x y z
N MET A 1 -15.45 21.57 11.38
CA MET A 1 -14.00 21.31 11.48
C MET A 1 -13.51 21.08 10.07
N TYR A 2 -12.73 22.02 9.52
CA TYR A 2 -12.37 22.07 8.11
C TYR A 2 -11.41 20.91 7.77
N CYS A 3 -11.83 20.00 6.88
CA CYS A 3 -10.97 18.94 6.35
C CYS A 3 -10.20 19.54 5.18
N LEU A 4 -8.88 19.69 5.33
CA LEU A 4 -8.02 20.12 4.23
C LEU A 4 -7.99 19.02 3.16
N THR A 5 -8.60 19.27 2.01
CA THR A 5 -8.25 18.60 0.76
C THR A 5 -6.90 19.09 0.29
N ILE A 6 -5.85 18.28 0.45
CA ILE A 6 -4.59 18.49 -0.26
C ILE A 6 -4.78 17.88 -1.66
N LEU A 7 -5.14 18.71 -2.63
CA LEU A 7 -5.02 18.38 -4.05
C LEU A 7 -3.52 18.43 -4.41
N PRO A 8 -2.90 17.35 -4.93
CA PRO A 8 -1.45 17.31 -5.14
C PRO A 8 -0.96 18.11 -6.36
N TYR A 9 -1.77 18.97 -6.98
CA TYR A 9 -1.45 19.57 -8.29
C TYR A 9 -0.56 20.82 -8.27
N LEU A 10 0.10 21.18 -7.16
CA LEU A 10 0.90 22.41 -7.10
C LEU A 10 2.29 22.29 -6.43
N LEU A 11 2.89 21.11 -6.35
CA LEU A 11 4.30 20.99 -5.98
C LEU A 11 5.07 20.13 -7.00
N PRO A 12 6.02 20.69 -7.77
CA PRO A 12 6.91 19.88 -8.57
C PRO A 12 7.90 19.19 -7.62
N SER A 13 8.04 17.88 -7.81
CA SER A 13 9.00 16.99 -7.13
C SER A 13 8.95 16.95 -5.60
N LEU A 14 7.92 16.31 -5.05
CA LEU A 14 8.15 15.43 -3.89
C LEU A 14 8.21 14.00 -4.44
N SER A 15 9.41 13.41 -4.41
CA SER A 15 9.53 11.96 -4.32
C SER A 15 8.75 11.56 -3.06
N ALA A 16 7.51 11.10 -3.23
CA ALA A 16 6.76 10.45 -2.17
C ALA A 16 7.44 9.11 -1.92
N GLN A 17 8.59 9.13 -1.24
CA GLN A 17 9.31 7.90 -0.95
C GLN A 17 8.51 7.04 0.01
N ASP A 18 7.66 7.64 0.87
CA ASP A 18 6.67 6.95 1.69
C ASP A 18 5.46 7.88 1.96
N MET A 19 4.25 7.49 1.55
CA MET A 19 3.02 8.19 1.94
C MET A 19 2.50 7.59 3.24
N ILE A 20 2.50 8.37 4.32
CA ILE A 20 2.00 7.93 5.63
C ILE A 20 0.79 8.77 6.01
N VAL A 21 -0.33 8.12 6.31
CA VAL A 21 -1.55 8.75 6.83
C VAL A 21 -1.81 8.26 8.25
N LYS A 22 -1.78 9.17 9.23
CA LYS A 22 -2.00 8.87 10.66
C LYS A 22 -3.31 9.50 11.14
N ASN A 23 -3.81 9.02 12.29
CA ASN A 23 -5.01 9.54 12.95
C ASN A 23 -6.27 9.53 12.08
N MET A 24 -6.37 8.57 11.16
CA MET A 24 -7.59 8.32 10.40
C MET A 24 -8.53 7.48 11.27
N SER A 25 -9.77 7.96 11.46
CA SER A 25 -10.81 7.13 12.08
C SER A 25 -11.57 6.38 10.99
N PHE A 26 -11.79 5.09 11.20
CA PHE A 26 -12.50 4.20 10.28
C PHE A 26 -13.68 3.55 11.00
N LYS A 27 -14.84 3.54 10.36
CA LYS A 27 -16.07 2.94 10.87
C LYS A 27 -16.45 1.76 10.00
N VAL A 28 -17.14 0.81 10.60
CA VAL A 28 -17.75 -0.31 9.87
C VAL A 28 -18.61 0.24 8.73
N GLY A 29 -18.39 -0.27 7.52
CA GLY A 29 -19.07 0.15 6.30
C GLY A 29 -18.39 1.29 5.53
N GLN A 30 -17.27 1.85 6.01
CA GLN A 30 -16.46 2.77 5.22
C GLN A 30 -15.53 2.01 4.26
N THR A 31 -15.17 2.66 3.15
CA THR A 31 -14.28 2.14 2.11
C THR A 31 -13.03 3.00 2.01
N LEU A 32 -11.85 2.37 2.00
CA LEU A 32 -10.57 3.05 1.83
C LEU A 32 -10.13 2.82 0.39
N THR A 33 -10.21 3.86 -0.43
CA THR A 33 -9.73 3.77 -1.81
C THR A 33 -8.30 4.29 -1.90
N VAL A 34 -7.41 3.45 -2.42
CA VAL A 34 -6.02 3.82 -2.74
C VAL A 34 -5.88 3.86 -4.25
N VAL A 35 -5.43 4.99 -4.78
CA VAL A 35 -5.08 5.17 -6.19
C VAL A 35 -3.61 5.54 -6.26
N GLY A 36 -2.87 4.89 -7.14
CA GLY A 36 -1.44 5.12 -7.27
C GLY A 36 -0.89 4.62 -8.60
N VAL A 37 0.34 5.03 -8.90
CA VAL A 37 1.09 4.57 -10.08
C VAL A 37 2.40 3.96 -9.57
N PRO A 38 2.63 2.65 -9.71
CA PRO A 38 3.90 2.04 -9.37
C PRO A 38 4.97 2.62 -10.28
N LYS A 39 6.20 2.81 -9.77
CA LYS A 39 7.28 3.33 -10.62
C LYS A 39 7.55 2.36 -11.79
N PRO A 40 7.94 2.85 -12.98
CA PRO A 40 8.21 2.02 -14.17
C PRO A 40 9.23 0.88 -13.97
N ASP A 41 10.04 0.94 -12.91
CA ASP A 41 11.11 -0.01 -12.56
C ASP A 41 10.95 -0.59 -11.14
N ALA A 42 9.78 -0.41 -10.51
CA ALA A 42 9.55 -0.91 -9.15
C ALA A 42 9.64 -2.44 -9.11
N SER A 43 10.47 -3.00 -8.22
CA SER A 43 10.48 -4.45 -7.96
C SER A 43 9.23 -4.89 -7.20
N ASN A 44 8.73 -4.03 -6.30
CA ASN A 44 7.51 -4.20 -5.52
C ASN A 44 7.03 -2.85 -4.96
N PHE A 45 5.84 -2.83 -4.36
CA PHE A 45 5.39 -1.77 -3.45
C PHE A 45 4.57 -2.38 -2.31
N SER A 46 4.30 -1.62 -1.25
CA SER A 46 3.50 -2.11 -0.13
C SER A 46 2.38 -1.14 0.27
N LEU A 47 1.28 -1.71 0.73
CA LEU A 47 0.20 -1.02 1.43
C LEU A 47 0.11 -1.62 2.83
N ASN A 48 0.36 -0.80 3.84
CA ASN A 48 0.34 -1.20 5.25
C ASN A 48 -0.80 -0.47 5.97
N ILE A 49 -1.66 -1.21 6.65
CA ILE A 49 -2.68 -0.70 7.55
C ILE A 49 -2.41 -1.32 8.92
N GLY A 50 -2.29 -0.47 9.94
CA GLY A 50 -1.89 -0.86 11.27
C GLY A 50 -2.15 0.23 12.29
N SER A 51 -2.06 -0.10 13.58
CA SER A 51 -2.09 0.91 14.65
C SER A 51 -0.80 1.70 14.71
N ASP A 52 0.32 1.03 14.44
CA ASP A 52 1.67 1.56 14.45
C ASP A 52 2.62 0.67 13.63
N GLU A 53 3.91 0.99 13.65
CA GLU A 53 4.94 0.31 12.86
C GLU A 53 5.27 -1.11 13.36
N GLN A 54 4.87 -1.46 14.59
CA GLN A 54 5.06 -2.79 15.18
C GLN A 54 3.83 -3.69 15.03
N GLU A 55 2.69 -3.12 14.64
CA GLU A 55 1.39 -3.77 14.55
C GLU A 55 0.71 -3.42 13.22
N ILE A 56 1.05 -4.18 12.17
CA ILE A 56 0.42 -4.11 10.84
C ILE A 56 -0.63 -5.21 10.75
N THR A 57 -1.90 -4.83 10.87
CA THR A 57 -3.03 -5.77 10.74
C THR A 57 -3.27 -6.20 9.30
N PHE A 58 -2.90 -5.38 8.33
CA PHE A 58 -2.99 -5.72 6.91
C PHE A 58 -1.78 -5.19 6.13
N HIS A 59 -0.96 -6.10 5.64
CA HIS A 59 0.12 -5.84 4.70
C HIS A 59 -0.25 -6.44 3.35
N MET A 60 -0.26 -5.63 2.30
CA MET A 60 -0.32 -6.08 0.91
C MET A 60 0.96 -5.67 0.21
N ASN A 61 1.65 -6.61 -0.42
CA ASN A 61 2.90 -6.37 -1.15
C ASN A 61 2.84 -7.00 -2.54
N PRO A 62 2.38 -6.24 -3.55
CA PRO A 62 2.53 -6.63 -4.93
C PRO A 62 4.01 -6.62 -5.33
N ARG A 63 4.51 -7.80 -5.71
CA ARG A 63 5.88 -8.08 -6.15
C ARG A 63 5.86 -8.30 -7.66
N PHE A 64 6.40 -7.35 -8.42
CA PHE A 64 6.62 -7.51 -9.87
C PHE A 64 7.70 -8.56 -10.11
N ASN A 65 8.84 -8.38 -9.43
CA ASN A 65 9.94 -9.34 -9.38
C ASN A 65 10.75 -9.05 -8.11
N ALA A 66 10.41 -9.71 -7.00
CA ALA A 66 11.04 -9.49 -5.70
C ALA A 66 10.92 -10.73 -4.83
N HIS A 67 11.94 -10.97 -3.98
CA HIS A 67 11.94 -12.06 -2.99
C HIS A 67 11.73 -13.47 -3.57
N GLY A 68 12.06 -13.66 -4.86
CA GLY A 68 11.85 -14.94 -5.56
C GLY A 68 10.44 -15.13 -6.14
N ASP A 69 9.54 -14.15 -5.94
CA ASP A 69 8.22 -14.13 -6.57
C ASP A 69 8.26 -13.26 -7.84
N GLU A 70 7.55 -13.71 -8.88
CA GLU A 70 7.28 -12.95 -10.11
C GLU A 70 5.77 -12.74 -10.24
N ASN A 71 5.34 -11.48 -10.38
CA ASN A 71 3.93 -11.08 -10.47
C ASN A 71 3.04 -11.77 -9.42
N ALA A 72 3.37 -11.57 -8.13
CA ALA A 72 2.60 -12.09 -7.02
C ALA A 72 2.11 -10.99 -6.09
N VAL A 73 0.91 -11.13 -5.53
CA VAL A 73 0.42 -10.29 -4.44
C VAL A 73 0.57 -11.08 -3.14
N VAL A 74 1.45 -10.60 -2.26
CA VAL A 74 1.68 -11.21 -0.95
C VAL A 74 0.94 -10.42 0.11
N CYS A 75 0.05 -11.10 0.82
CA CYS A 75 -0.67 -10.59 1.97
C CYS A 75 -0.05 -11.15 3.26
N ASN A 76 0.07 -10.33 4.29
CA ASN A 76 0.55 -10.78 5.60
C ASN A 76 0.03 -9.85 6.72
N SER A 77 0.39 -10.15 7.95
CA SER A 77 0.33 -9.25 9.11
C SER A 77 1.69 -9.21 9.81
N TYR A 78 1.94 -8.13 10.55
CA TYR A 78 3.12 -7.94 11.38
C TYR A 78 2.64 -7.70 12.81
N GLN A 79 2.98 -8.59 13.74
CA GLN A 79 2.47 -8.59 15.11
C GLN A 79 3.62 -8.74 16.08
N GLY A 80 3.69 -7.89 17.11
CA GLY A 80 4.75 -7.90 18.11
C GLY A 80 6.16 -7.83 17.50
N GLY A 81 6.33 -7.13 16.38
CA GLY A 81 7.61 -7.03 15.69
C GLY A 81 7.98 -8.23 14.79
N ASN A 82 7.04 -9.13 14.48
CA ASN A 82 7.30 -10.32 13.67
C ASN A 82 6.30 -10.48 12.53
N TRP A 83 6.78 -10.88 11.36
CA TRP A 83 5.92 -11.27 10.24
C TRP A 83 5.22 -12.59 10.53
N CYS A 84 3.93 -12.66 10.20
CA CYS A 84 3.14 -13.89 10.29
C CYS A 84 3.25 -14.70 8.99
N GLU A 85 2.33 -15.64 8.78
CA GLU A 85 2.28 -16.48 7.59
C GLU A 85 1.89 -15.68 6.33
N GLU A 86 2.76 -15.72 5.32
CA GLU A 86 2.49 -15.11 4.01
C GLU A 86 1.37 -15.86 3.27
N HIS A 87 0.41 -15.11 2.76
CA HIS A 87 -0.63 -15.59 1.85
C HIS A 87 -0.40 -15.01 0.46
N ARG A 88 -0.40 -15.88 -0.56
CA ARG A 88 -0.27 -15.48 -1.96
C ARG A 88 -1.62 -15.62 -2.62
N GLU A 89 -2.25 -14.50 -2.93
CA GLU A 89 -3.50 -14.49 -3.69
C GLU A 89 -3.21 -14.75 -5.18
N GLY A 90 -4.19 -15.35 -5.86
CA GLY A 90 -4.08 -15.58 -7.30
C GLY A 90 -4.22 -14.30 -8.12
N GLY A 91 -3.40 -14.16 -9.16
CA GLY A 91 -3.45 -13.05 -10.10
C GLY A 91 -2.62 -11.83 -9.69
N PHE A 92 -2.38 -10.95 -10.67
CA PHE A 92 -1.54 -9.77 -10.48
C PHE A 92 -2.09 -8.57 -11.28
N PRO A 93 -2.94 -7.73 -10.66
CA PRO A 93 -3.65 -6.65 -11.34
C PRO A 93 -2.85 -5.33 -11.38
N PHE A 94 -1.52 -5.39 -11.36
CA PHE A 94 -0.66 -4.21 -11.31
C PHE A 94 0.29 -4.17 -12.50
N GLN A 95 0.54 -2.97 -13.01
CA GLN A 95 1.51 -2.73 -14.08
C GLN A 95 2.40 -1.56 -13.69
N GLN A 96 3.70 -1.69 -13.97
CA GLN A 96 4.67 -0.63 -13.69
C GLN A 96 4.38 0.58 -14.59
N GLY A 97 4.34 1.78 -14.02
CA GLY A 97 4.05 3.01 -14.75
C GLY A 97 2.57 3.23 -15.06
N GLU A 98 1.67 2.31 -14.70
CA GLU A 98 0.22 2.46 -14.90
C GLU A 98 -0.54 2.71 -13.60
N GLU A 99 -1.68 3.40 -13.70
CA GLU A 99 -2.53 3.66 -12.55
C GLU A 99 -3.24 2.38 -12.09
N PHE A 100 -3.28 2.15 -10.78
CA PHE A 100 -4.14 1.16 -10.14
C PHE A 100 -5.13 1.82 -9.19
N LYS A 101 -6.20 1.08 -8.88
CA LYS A 101 -7.18 1.44 -7.86
C LYS A 101 -7.55 0.23 -7.01
N VAL A 102 -7.28 0.30 -5.71
CA VAL A 102 -7.70 -0.69 -4.69
C VAL A 102 -8.77 -0.03 -3.80
N LYS A 103 -9.76 -0.80 -3.34
CA LYS A 103 -10.88 -0.33 -2.52
C LYS A 103 -11.15 -1.27 -1.36
#